data_AF-K1ZMV5-F1
#
_entry.id   AF-K1ZMV5-F1
#
_cell.length_a   1.000
_cell.length_b   1.000
_cell.length_c   1.000
_cell.angle_alpha   90.00
_cell.angle_beta   90.00
_cell.angle_gamma   90.00
#
_symmetry.space_group_name_H-M   'P 1'
#
loop_
_entity.id
_entity.type
_entity.pdbx_description
1 polymer ?
#
loop_
_entity_poly.entity_id
_entity_poly.type
_entity_poly.pdbx_seq_one_letter_code
_entity_poly.pdbx_strand_id
1 'polypeptide(L)'
;MQPLPRSPLSFETACALSARTNPVLARQATTLLEPIGLDPTIKKRFVLHAVGAPQNVCATYPFDNHYVTNLETSSKDVLRAIFDHTHQGRTAATYKMSRMMMATGDPWIMGKAEAHLREMAIDQQMDPQYQQSAASLIDSARYFLNSYEACHESFFEKIQALKTLLGTHRVLARSCPIANNSHEKLSLGLAYIKPRLRRKNLVVLLADTHGIEGHWGSAQMRWLLDQLLAGKIDLDHTGVILVHGYNAWGFKHGMRVFENGDDPNRGCPLPREFTFGDGRNINPDYRGVSALLNPSTPYEHSHFDKWLFYTRCLMKAAMGAERFAKAAMMGQNTDPMGFSYVGSNLAPQLKLVADLVTMASADYDRCVIIDPHTGYGEKGHLTVCHPGYAPTDEERAFFSRVFGDQDDASVEYFNAETGGTSYPNMGSVAAYLASISLAKQTFATAIEMGTLENAKSTFNRLWSLYILSRHIQLIPEREGAQTPEDDFMLRSGVMKLLNPHDIDWRAHAVHQGGWALTRIFEELGESA
;
A
#
# COMPACT_ATOMS: atom_id res chain seq x y z
N MET A 1 47.26 -22.56 -3.01
CA MET A 1 46.81 -22.98 -4.36
C MET A 1 46.59 -24.49 -4.31
N GLN A 2 45.61 -25.09 -4.96
CA GLN A 2 44.84 -24.67 -6.15
C GLN A 2 43.30 -24.63 -5.89
N PRO A 3 42.54 -23.92 -6.75
CA PRO A 3 41.10 -24.15 -6.92
C PRO A 3 40.71 -24.49 -8.38
N LEU A 4 39.89 -25.53 -8.59
CA LEU A 4 39.06 -25.90 -9.79
C LEU A 4 38.39 -27.27 -9.46
N PRO A 5 37.27 -27.71 -10.09
CA PRO A 5 36.72 -27.34 -11.41
C PRO A 5 35.54 -26.34 -11.37
N ARG A 6 34.81 -26.16 -12.49
CA ARG A 6 33.65 -25.25 -12.65
C ARG A 6 32.48 -25.93 -13.39
N SER A 7 31.25 -25.65 -12.96
CA SER A 7 29.98 -26.07 -13.58
C SER A 7 28.77 -25.42 -12.86
N PRO A 8 27.55 -25.50 -13.42
CA PRO A 8 27.25 -25.48 -14.84
C PRO A 8 27.27 -24.04 -15.35
N LEU A 9 27.77 -23.86 -16.57
CA LEU A 9 27.31 -22.82 -17.45
C LEU A 9 26.34 -23.54 -18.45
N SER A 10 25.61 -22.86 -19.34
CA SER A 10 24.71 -23.52 -20.34
C SER A 10 23.66 -22.71 -21.15
N PHE A 11 23.73 -21.41 -21.48
CA PHE A 11 24.31 -20.32 -20.71
C PHE A 11 25.85 -20.32 -20.64
N GLU A 12 26.55 -20.99 -21.57
CA GLU A 12 27.93 -21.53 -21.34
C GLU A 12 28.96 -20.47 -20.93
N THR A 13 28.66 -19.20 -21.19
CA THR A 13 29.38 -18.10 -20.54
C THR A 13 28.44 -16.86 -20.29
N ALA A 14 27.12 -17.05 -20.43
CA ALA A 14 26.01 -16.11 -20.17
C ALA A 14 25.96 -14.73 -20.91
N CYS A 15 26.16 -14.62 -22.23
CA CYS A 15 26.54 -15.67 -23.18
C CYS A 15 28.06 -15.88 -23.26
N ALA A 16 28.81 -14.85 -22.87
CA ALA A 16 30.24 -14.77 -22.47
C ALA A 16 30.56 -13.43 -21.79
N LEU A 17 29.59 -12.52 -21.73
CA LEU A 17 29.33 -11.60 -22.83
C LEU A 17 27.85 -11.17 -22.80
N SER A 18 27.54 -10.05 -22.14
CA SER A 18 26.43 -9.13 -22.50
C SER A 18 26.80 -8.35 -23.78
N ALA A 19 27.40 -9.07 -24.73
CA ALA A 19 28.79 -8.80 -25.09
C ALA A 19 29.59 -8.01 -24.01
N ARG A 20 29.94 -6.75 -24.24
CA ARG A 20 30.39 -5.83 -23.17
C ARG A 20 29.67 -4.48 -23.39
N THR A 21 28.39 -4.57 -23.75
CA THR A 21 27.76 -3.79 -24.83
C THR A 21 26.22 -3.81 -24.71
N ASN A 22 25.43 -3.43 -25.73
CA ASN A 22 24.98 -4.36 -26.78
C ASN A 22 24.67 -3.66 -28.14
N PRO A 23 25.33 -4.00 -29.28
CA PRO A 23 25.21 -3.23 -30.52
C PRO A 23 24.11 -3.76 -31.45
N VAL A 24 23.19 -2.87 -31.86
CA VAL A 24 21.95 -3.20 -32.62
C VAL A 24 20.96 -4.08 -31.82
N LEU A 25 21.28 -4.35 -30.55
CA LEU A 25 20.39 -4.49 -29.39
C LEU A 25 19.07 -5.24 -29.62
N ALA A 26 19.07 -6.57 -29.76
CA ALA A 26 20.24 -7.47 -29.86
C ALA A 26 20.24 -8.14 -31.24
N ARG A 27 20.30 -7.28 -32.27
CA ARG A 27 19.91 -7.53 -33.67
C ARG A 27 18.48 -8.01 -33.77
N GLN A 28 17.59 -7.01 -33.83
CA GLN A 28 16.16 -7.15 -33.59
C GLN A 28 15.92 -7.73 -32.16
N ALA A 29 14.67 -8.02 -31.78
CA ALA A 29 14.37 -8.50 -30.41
C ALA A 29 13.63 -9.85 -30.30
N THR A 30 14.20 -11.00 -30.71
CA THR A 30 15.20 -11.21 -31.78
C THR A 30 14.39 -11.70 -32.98
N THR A 31 14.54 -11.01 -34.11
CA THR A 31 13.50 -10.77 -35.14
C THR A 31 12.07 -10.89 -34.60
N LEU A 32 11.72 -9.97 -33.70
CA LEU A 32 10.45 -9.83 -32.98
C LEU A 32 9.39 -10.90 -33.31
N LEU A 33 9.34 -11.93 -32.45
CA LEU A 33 8.19 -12.84 -32.36
C LEU A 33 7.99 -13.73 -33.59
N GLU A 34 9.03 -13.97 -34.38
CA GLU A 34 9.00 -14.17 -35.84
C GLU A 34 7.80 -14.92 -36.50
N PRO A 35 7.25 -16.04 -35.96
CA PRO A 35 5.80 -16.31 -36.13
C PRO A 35 5.15 -17.02 -34.92
N ILE A 36 5.30 -16.51 -33.70
CA ILE A 36 5.39 -17.35 -32.49
C ILE A 36 4.13 -17.37 -31.60
N GLY A 37 3.52 -18.56 -31.49
CA GLY A 37 2.85 -18.99 -30.25
C GLY A 37 3.89 -19.32 -29.17
N LEU A 38 3.76 -18.73 -27.97
CA LEU A 38 4.86 -18.65 -26.98
C LEU A 38 5.15 -19.95 -26.21
N ASP A 39 6.24 -19.89 -25.43
CA ASP A 39 7.17 -20.99 -25.10
C ASP A 39 7.99 -21.45 -26.34
N PRO A 40 9.10 -22.20 -26.23
CA PRO A 40 9.79 -22.67 -25.03
C PRO A 40 10.38 -21.56 -24.16
N THR A 41 10.11 -21.63 -22.85
CA THR A 41 10.59 -20.68 -21.84
C THR A 41 10.33 -19.22 -22.21
N ILE A 42 9.08 -18.77 -22.41
CA ILE A 42 8.66 -17.45 -22.97
C ILE A 42 9.71 -16.30 -23.04
N LYS A 43 10.50 -16.11 -24.10
CA LYS A 43 11.10 -17.08 -25.04
C LYS A 43 12.63 -16.82 -25.09
N LYS A 44 13.28 -17.03 -23.91
CA LYS A 44 15.17 -15.86 -22.05
C LYS A 44 15.11 -14.40 -21.38
N ARG A 45 14.26 -14.14 -20.35
CA ARG A 45 13.05 -13.26 -20.49
C ARG A 45 13.25 -11.82 -20.99
N PHE A 46 12.93 -11.54 -22.27
CA PHE A 46 13.35 -12.35 -23.42
C PHE A 46 14.05 -11.71 -24.62
N VAL A 47 14.75 -10.61 -24.35
CA VAL A 47 16.18 -10.52 -24.68
C VAL A 47 16.92 -10.08 -23.40
N LEU A 48 16.67 -10.79 -22.28
CA LEU A 48 17.11 -10.48 -20.90
C LEU A 48 16.90 -9.01 -20.47
N HIS A 49 15.64 -8.63 -20.29
CA HIS A 49 15.24 -7.23 -20.08
C HIS A 49 15.73 -6.27 -21.19
N ALA A 50 15.77 -6.79 -22.43
CA ALA A 50 16.42 -6.21 -23.60
C ALA A 50 17.94 -5.95 -23.48
N VAL A 51 18.58 -6.41 -22.39
CA VAL A 51 20.00 -6.34 -21.97
C VAL A 51 20.43 -5.24 -20.98
N GLY A 52 19.56 -4.91 -20.01
CA GLY A 52 19.94 -4.13 -18.82
C GLY A 52 20.51 -4.93 -17.62
N ALA A 53 20.89 -6.20 -17.78
CA ALA A 53 21.27 -7.09 -16.65
C ALA A 53 22.68 -6.77 -16.10
N PRO A 54 22.84 -6.57 -14.77
CA PRO A 54 22.58 -7.56 -13.71
C PRO A 54 21.56 -7.07 -12.63
N GLN A 55 21.08 -7.88 -11.67
CA GLN A 55 21.56 -9.17 -11.17
C GLN A 55 20.69 -10.39 -11.55
N ASN A 56 21.25 -11.57 -11.87
CA ASN A 56 22.45 -11.91 -12.66
C ASN A 56 22.43 -13.45 -12.89
N VAL A 57 21.83 -13.99 -13.96
CA VAL A 57 21.29 -13.36 -15.17
C VAL A 57 20.04 -14.15 -15.53
N CYS A 58 18.86 -13.57 -15.25
CA CYS A 58 17.61 -14.25 -14.90
C CYS A 58 17.73 -15.30 -13.77
N ALA A 59 16.61 -15.64 -13.14
CA ALA A 59 16.45 -16.81 -12.27
C ALA A 59 15.45 -17.76 -12.96
N THR A 60 15.72 -19.07 -13.00
CA THR A 60 15.25 -19.90 -14.12
C THR A 60 14.78 -21.30 -13.73
N TYR A 61 13.54 -21.73 -14.02
CA TYR A 61 12.29 -20.99 -14.32
C TYR A 61 11.14 -21.88 -13.84
N PRO A 62 10.23 -21.37 -13.01
CA PRO A 62 8.84 -21.24 -13.47
C PRO A 62 8.31 -19.80 -13.31
N PHE A 63 6.98 -19.62 -13.31
CA PHE A 63 6.29 -18.33 -13.22
C PHE A 63 5.91 -17.98 -11.78
N ASP A 64 6.33 -16.80 -11.32
CA ASP A 64 5.65 -16.03 -10.26
C ASP A 64 5.79 -14.52 -10.53
N ASN A 65 4.89 -13.70 -9.96
CA ASN A 65 4.63 -12.31 -10.41
C ASN A 65 5.59 -11.28 -9.78
N HIS A 66 6.89 -11.42 -10.06
CA HIS A 66 7.96 -10.69 -9.38
C HIS A 66 8.78 -9.74 -10.28
N TYR A 67 9.37 -8.69 -9.68
CA TYR A 67 9.47 -7.33 -10.28
C TYR A 67 9.97 -7.12 -11.72
N VAL A 68 9.38 -6.10 -12.34
CA VAL A 68 10.01 -5.21 -13.32
C VAL A 68 9.92 -3.75 -12.84
N THR A 69 11.02 -3.13 -12.40
CA THR A 69 11.01 -1.68 -12.06
C THR A 69 12.35 -0.99 -12.39
N ASN A 70 12.58 -0.73 -13.68
CA ASN A 70 13.28 0.44 -14.25
C ASN A 70 13.55 0.18 -15.73
N LEU A 71 13.19 1.13 -16.61
CA LEU A 71 13.33 1.02 -18.06
C LEU A 71 13.82 2.35 -18.65
N GLU A 72 15.04 2.34 -19.18
CA GLU A 72 15.59 3.48 -19.94
C GLU A 72 14.82 3.72 -21.24
N THR A 73 14.89 4.95 -21.75
CA THR A 73 14.10 5.44 -22.90
C THR A 73 14.21 4.53 -24.13
N SER A 74 15.41 4.06 -24.45
CA SER A 74 15.71 3.15 -25.56
C SER A 74 15.01 1.78 -25.43
N SER A 75 14.77 1.31 -24.21
CA SER A 75 14.09 0.04 -23.94
C SER A 75 12.57 0.17 -24.05
N LYS A 76 12.02 1.36 -23.82
CA LYS A 76 10.57 1.62 -23.91
C LYS A 76 10.06 1.51 -25.34
N ASP A 77 10.73 2.14 -26.30
CA ASP A 77 10.27 2.12 -27.71
C ASP A 77 10.36 0.73 -28.36
N VAL A 78 11.31 -0.11 -27.93
CA VAL A 78 11.30 -1.53 -28.29
C VAL A 78 10.06 -2.23 -27.74
N LEU A 79 9.71 -2.02 -26.46
CA LEU A 79 8.49 -2.60 -25.85
C LEU A 79 7.20 -2.14 -26.56
N ARG A 80 7.13 -0.88 -27.00
CA ARG A 80 6.00 -0.39 -27.83
C ARG A 80 5.87 -1.21 -29.12
N ALA A 81 6.98 -1.37 -29.85
CA ALA A 81 7.00 -2.16 -31.08
C ALA A 81 6.69 -3.65 -30.87
N ILE A 82 7.05 -4.25 -29.72
CA ILE A 82 6.63 -5.63 -29.38
C ILE A 82 5.11 -5.68 -29.19
N PHE A 83 4.54 -4.74 -28.42
CA PHE A 83 3.12 -4.70 -28.13
C PHE A 83 2.29 -4.63 -29.41
N ASP A 84 2.59 -3.66 -30.27
CA ASP A 84 1.86 -3.42 -31.53
C ASP A 84 1.96 -4.61 -32.53
N HIS A 85 2.99 -5.48 -32.42
CA HIS A 85 3.06 -6.74 -33.18
C HIS A 85 2.33 -7.93 -32.51
N THR A 86 2.27 -8.00 -31.17
CA THR A 86 1.66 -9.16 -30.45
C THR A 86 0.13 -9.17 -30.39
N HIS A 87 -0.51 -8.06 -30.75
CA HIS A 87 -1.93 -7.78 -30.53
C HIS A 87 -2.93 -8.63 -31.35
N GLN A 88 -2.45 -9.60 -32.15
CA GLN A 88 -3.29 -10.40 -33.08
C GLN A 88 -3.64 -11.81 -32.59
N GLY A 89 -3.05 -12.29 -31.48
CA GLY A 89 -3.22 -13.67 -31.01
C GLY A 89 -4.24 -13.83 -29.86
N ARG A 90 -5.22 -14.72 -30.01
CA ARG A 90 -6.19 -15.09 -28.95
C ARG A 90 -5.68 -16.29 -28.13
N THR A 91 -4.60 -16.12 -27.36
CA THR A 91 -3.91 -17.25 -26.72
C THR A 91 -3.34 -16.95 -25.33
N ALA A 92 -3.02 -18.00 -24.58
CA ALA A 92 -2.28 -17.95 -23.32
C ALA A 92 -0.99 -17.13 -23.38
N ALA A 93 -0.33 -17.09 -24.55
CA ALA A 93 0.85 -16.30 -24.85
C ALA A 93 0.59 -14.79 -24.65
N THR A 94 -0.52 -14.31 -25.19
CA THR A 94 -0.93 -12.91 -25.24
C THR A 94 -1.35 -12.40 -23.86
N TYR A 95 -2.07 -13.23 -23.10
CA TYR A 95 -2.40 -12.94 -21.69
C TYR A 95 -1.13 -12.78 -20.85
N LYS A 96 -0.21 -13.77 -20.93
CA LYS A 96 1.08 -13.75 -20.20
C LYS A 96 2.03 -12.64 -20.65
N MET A 97 1.84 -12.10 -21.86
CA MET A 97 2.53 -10.88 -22.33
C MET A 97 1.93 -9.63 -21.71
N SER A 98 0.60 -9.47 -21.75
CA SER A 98 -0.09 -8.28 -21.23
C SER A 98 0.11 -8.12 -19.72
N ARG A 99 0.04 -9.22 -18.95
CA ARG A 99 0.43 -9.28 -17.53
C ARG A 99 1.85 -8.72 -17.29
N MET A 100 2.83 -9.17 -18.10
CA MET A 100 4.23 -8.73 -17.99
C MET A 100 4.41 -7.26 -18.42
N MET A 101 3.62 -6.76 -19.36
CA MET A 101 3.63 -5.36 -19.79
C MET A 101 3.03 -4.44 -18.72
N MET A 102 1.98 -4.88 -18.01
CA MET A 102 1.43 -4.16 -16.85
C MET A 102 2.44 -4.00 -15.71
N ALA A 103 3.32 -4.99 -15.51
CA ALA A 103 4.37 -4.90 -14.49
C ALA A 103 5.44 -3.83 -14.79
N THR A 104 5.50 -3.23 -15.98
CA THR A 104 6.61 -2.33 -16.39
C THR A 104 6.66 -0.97 -15.70
N GLY A 105 5.54 -0.49 -15.14
CA GLY A 105 5.43 0.83 -14.51
C GLY A 105 5.40 2.02 -15.48
N ASP A 106 5.47 1.82 -16.80
CA ASP A 106 5.33 2.91 -17.78
C ASP A 106 3.86 3.21 -18.10
N PRO A 107 3.34 4.44 -17.86
CA PRO A 107 1.92 4.72 -18.01
C PRO A 107 1.33 4.44 -19.40
N TRP A 108 2.11 4.56 -20.48
CA TRP A 108 1.65 4.26 -21.83
C TRP A 108 1.55 2.75 -22.06
N ILE A 109 2.59 2.00 -21.64
CA ILE A 109 2.63 0.54 -21.78
C ILE A 109 1.53 -0.10 -20.91
N MET A 110 1.32 0.41 -19.69
CA MET A 110 0.26 -0.04 -18.81
C MET A 110 -1.13 0.26 -19.36
N GLY A 111 -1.41 1.49 -19.81
CA GLY A 111 -2.71 1.83 -20.41
C GLY A 111 -3.06 0.96 -21.64
N LYS A 112 -2.04 0.61 -22.45
CA LYS A 112 -2.17 -0.32 -23.57
C LYS A 112 -2.44 -1.77 -23.13
N ALA A 113 -1.67 -2.29 -22.18
CA ALA A 113 -1.81 -3.65 -21.70
C ALA A 113 -3.10 -3.87 -20.88
N GLU A 114 -3.60 -2.85 -20.19
CA GLU A 114 -4.90 -2.89 -19.51
C GLU A 114 -6.06 -2.96 -20.52
N ALA A 115 -6.03 -2.13 -21.56
CA ALA A 115 -7.03 -2.16 -22.64
C ALA A 115 -7.11 -3.56 -23.29
N HIS A 116 -5.95 -4.18 -23.55
CA HIS A 116 -5.87 -5.52 -24.12
C HIS A 116 -6.39 -6.62 -23.17
N LEU A 117 -6.16 -6.48 -21.86
CA LEU A 117 -6.75 -7.37 -20.85
C LEU A 117 -8.27 -7.21 -20.76
N ARG A 118 -8.81 -5.99 -20.97
CA ARG A 118 -10.25 -5.74 -21.05
C ARG A 118 -10.88 -6.36 -22.30
N GLU A 119 -10.19 -6.34 -23.44
CA GLU A 119 -10.61 -7.03 -24.67
C GLU A 119 -10.61 -8.56 -24.48
N MET A 120 -9.54 -9.13 -23.92
CA MET A 120 -9.46 -10.57 -23.62
C MET A 120 -10.56 -11.04 -22.66
N ALA A 121 -11.00 -10.21 -21.73
CA ALA A 121 -12.07 -10.53 -20.79
C ALA A 121 -13.44 -10.74 -21.47
N ILE A 122 -13.67 -10.16 -22.66
CA ILE A 122 -14.95 -10.23 -23.39
C ILE A 122 -14.88 -11.04 -24.68
N ASP A 123 -13.69 -11.45 -25.14
CA ASP A 123 -13.52 -12.24 -26.36
C ASP A 123 -13.97 -13.70 -26.19
N GLN A 124 -15.13 -14.03 -26.76
CA GLN A 124 -15.73 -15.37 -26.76
C GLN A 124 -14.93 -16.44 -27.55
N GLN A 125 -13.88 -16.05 -28.28
CA GLN A 125 -12.97 -16.96 -28.99
C GLN A 125 -11.63 -17.13 -28.26
N MET A 126 -11.43 -16.47 -27.12
CA MET A 126 -10.30 -16.70 -26.23
C MET A 126 -10.46 -18.03 -25.50
N ASP A 127 -9.34 -18.65 -25.11
CA ASP A 127 -9.35 -19.81 -24.22
C ASP A 127 -10.09 -19.45 -22.89
N PRO A 128 -11.13 -20.21 -22.47
CA PRO A 128 -11.96 -19.85 -21.31
C PRO A 128 -11.18 -19.65 -20.01
N GLN A 129 -10.08 -20.39 -19.79
CA GLN A 129 -9.26 -20.22 -18.58
C GLN A 129 -8.65 -18.82 -18.54
N TYR A 130 -8.16 -18.34 -19.68
CA TYR A 130 -7.50 -17.05 -19.80
C TYR A 130 -8.49 -15.90 -19.96
N GLN A 131 -9.64 -16.12 -20.59
CA GLN A 131 -10.78 -15.19 -20.58
C GLN A 131 -11.24 -14.93 -19.13
N GLN A 132 -11.51 -15.98 -18.36
CA GLN A 132 -11.93 -15.87 -16.96
C GLN A 132 -10.85 -15.24 -16.08
N SER A 133 -9.57 -15.57 -16.32
CA SER A 133 -8.44 -14.97 -15.61
C SER A 133 -8.24 -13.48 -15.94
N ALA A 134 -8.54 -13.05 -17.16
CA ALA A 134 -8.54 -11.63 -17.55
C ALA A 134 -9.74 -10.88 -16.95
N ALA A 135 -10.94 -11.47 -17.02
CA ALA A 135 -12.14 -10.91 -16.42
C ALA A 135 -12.00 -10.72 -14.90
N SER A 136 -11.52 -11.73 -14.17
CA SER A 136 -11.31 -11.67 -12.72
C SER A 136 -10.25 -10.62 -12.32
N LEU A 137 -9.15 -10.53 -13.07
CA LEU A 137 -8.10 -9.53 -12.86
C LEU A 137 -8.63 -8.11 -13.06
N ILE A 138 -9.34 -7.86 -14.17
CA ILE A 138 -9.94 -6.55 -14.48
C ILE A 138 -11.03 -6.19 -13.47
N ASP A 139 -11.87 -7.15 -13.05
CA ASP A 139 -12.94 -6.89 -12.08
C ASP A 139 -12.40 -6.57 -10.68
N SER A 140 -11.32 -7.25 -10.27
CA SER A 140 -10.62 -6.95 -9.02
C SER A 140 -9.86 -5.60 -9.11
N ALA A 141 -9.25 -5.30 -10.25
CA ALA A 141 -8.53 -4.05 -10.47
C ALA A 141 -9.45 -2.81 -10.54
N ARG A 142 -10.72 -2.95 -10.96
CA ARG A 142 -11.71 -1.85 -11.09
C ARG A 142 -11.93 -1.06 -9.79
N TYR A 143 -11.58 -1.64 -8.65
CA TYR A 143 -11.73 -1.01 -7.35
C TYR A 143 -10.67 0.06 -7.10
N PHE A 144 -9.46 -0.07 -7.67
CA PHE A 144 -8.46 1.00 -7.69
C PHE A 144 -8.85 2.08 -8.71
N LEU A 145 -8.92 3.33 -8.26
CA LEU A 145 -8.99 4.51 -9.13
C LEU A 145 -7.70 5.34 -8.97
N ASN A 146 -7.36 6.11 -10.00
CA ASN A 146 -6.03 6.74 -10.11
C ASN A 146 -5.96 8.19 -9.62
N SER A 147 -7.01 8.73 -8.99
CA SER A 147 -6.99 10.04 -8.31
C SER A 147 -7.89 10.07 -7.07
N TYR A 148 -7.57 10.97 -6.13
CA TYR A 148 -8.42 11.27 -4.98
C TYR A 148 -9.84 11.65 -5.42
N GLU A 149 -9.99 12.52 -6.43
CA GLU A 149 -11.29 13.00 -6.90
C GLU A 149 -12.20 11.85 -7.36
N ALA A 150 -11.68 10.92 -8.18
CA ALA A 150 -12.46 9.80 -8.68
C ALA A 150 -12.80 8.78 -7.57
N CYS A 151 -11.87 8.55 -6.63
CA CYS A 151 -12.13 7.78 -5.42
C CYS A 151 -13.26 8.39 -4.57
N HIS A 152 -13.22 9.70 -4.36
CA HIS A 152 -14.14 10.46 -3.50
C HIS A 152 -15.55 10.61 -4.10
N GLU A 153 -15.63 10.93 -5.39
CA GLU A 153 -16.89 10.97 -6.15
C GLU A 153 -17.58 9.60 -6.08
N SER A 154 -16.88 8.53 -6.43
CA SER A 154 -17.46 7.19 -6.52
C SER A 154 -17.70 6.51 -5.17
N PHE A 155 -17.06 6.98 -4.09
CA PHE A 155 -17.49 6.70 -2.71
C PHE A 155 -18.91 7.25 -2.47
N PHE A 156 -19.15 8.53 -2.81
CA PHE A 156 -20.45 9.16 -2.62
C PHE A 156 -21.54 8.63 -3.58
N GLU A 157 -21.20 8.23 -4.80
CA GLU A 157 -22.11 7.50 -5.70
C GLU A 157 -22.66 6.22 -5.05
N LYS A 158 -21.76 5.34 -4.55
CA LYS A 158 -22.13 4.08 -3.92
C LYS A 158 -22.90 4.28 -2.62
N ILE A 159 -22.55 5.30 -1.83
CA ILE A 159 -23.32 5.73 -0.66
C ILE A 159 -24.73 6.22 -1.05
N GLN A 160 -24.89 6.91 -2.17
CA GLN A 160 -26.20 7.34 -2.66
C GLN A 160 -27.02 6.15 -3.20
N ALA A 161 -26.39 5.15 -3.83
CA ALA A 161 -27.04 3.89 -4.18
C ALA A 161 -27.54 3.14 -2.92
N LEU A 162 -26.74 3.07 -1.85
CA LEU A 162 -27.16 2.50 -0.57
C LEU A 162 -28.29 3.30 0.11
N LYS A 163 -28.31 4.64 -0.01
CA LYS A 163 -29.44 5.46 0.45
C LYS A 163 -30.74 5.14 -0.31
N THR A 164 -30.67 4.82 -1.60
CA THR A 164 -31.81 4.37 -2.41
C THR A 164 -32.27 2.97 -2.01
N LEU A 165 -31.34 2.03 -1.77
CA LEU A 165 -31.63 0.64 -1.42
C LEU A 165 -32.14 0.46 0.02
N LEU A 166 -31.53 1.14 0.99
CA LEU A 166 -31.79 0.96 2.43
C LEU A 166 -32.59 2.10 3.07
N GLY A 167 -32.80 3.20 2.35
CA GLY A 167 -33.44 4.42 2.84
C GLY A 167 -32.48 5.37 3.55
N THR A 168 -32.69 6.68 3.33
CA THR A 168 -31.89 7.78 3.91
C THR A 168 -31.88 7.81 5.44
N HIS A 169 -32.89 7.23 6.10
CA HIS A 169 -32.94 7.10 7.55
C HIS A 169 -31.92 6.09 8.12
N ARG A 170 -31.47 5.12 7.29
CA ARG A 170 -30.46 4.10 7.65
C ARG A 170 -29.05 4.50 7.26
N VAL A 171 -28.88 5.15 6.11
CA VAL A 171 -27.57 5.55 5.57
C VAL A 171 -27.37 7.06 5.73
N LEU A 172 -26.76 7.45 6.85
CA LEU A 172 -26.32 8.82 7.08
C LEU A 172 -24.96 9.02 6.39
N ALA A 173 -24.74 10.14 5.70
CA ALA A 173 -23.43 10.47 5.14
C ALA A 173 -23.25 11.97 4.93
N ARG A 174 -22.01 12.45 5.02
CA ARG A 174 -21.62 13.86 4.96
C ARG A 174 -20.22 14.01 4.36
N SER A 175 -20.07 14.95 3.41
CA SER A 175 -18.77 15.52 3.04
C SER A 175 -18.44 16.67 4.02
N CYS A 176 -17.22 16.66 4.54
CA CYS A 176 -16.71 17.61 5.52
C CYS A 176 -15.46 18.29 4.95
N PRO A 177 -15.55 19.53 4.43
CA PRO A 177 -14.40 20.23 3.84
C PRO A 177 -13.19 20.28 4.78
N ILE A 178 -12.01 19.98 4.24
CA ILE A 178 -10.73 20.04 4.96
C ILE A 178 -10.03 21.35 4.57
N ALA A 179 -9.71 22.17 5.57
CA ALA A 179 -8.94 23.40 5.36
C ALA A 179 -7.51 23.06 4.89
N ASN A 180 -7.01 23.80 3.90
CA ASN A 180 -5.71 23.63 3.29
C ASN A 180 -5.20 24.96 2.70
N ASN A 181 -3.88 25.09 2.62
CA ASN A 181 -3.15 26.26 2.13
C ASN A 181 -3.34 26.46 0.62
N SER A 182 -3.47 25.37 -0.15
CA SER A 182 -3.73 25.41 -1.60
C SER A 182 -5.14 25.86 -2.00
N HIS A 183 -6.05 26.04 -1.03
CA HIS A 183 -7.48 26.34 -1.22
C HIS A 183 -8.24 25.34 -2.13
N GLU A 184 -7.75 24.11 -2.21
CA GLU A 184 -8.36 23.02 -2.96
C GLU A 184 -9.64 22.48 -2.30
N LYS A 185 -10.53 21.95 -3.14
CA LYS A 185 -11.83 21.37 -2.72
C LYS A 185 -11.67 19.94 -2.19
N LEU A 186 -10.92 19.80 -1.10
CA LEU A 186 -10.67 18.55 -0.39
C LEU A 186 -11.70 18.36 0.73
N SER A 187 -12.12 17.13 0.99
CA SER A 187 -13.09 16.85 2.07
C SER A 187 -12.98 15.42 2.61
N LEU A 188 -13.21 15.29 3.92
CA LEU A 188 -13.43 14.01 4.57
C LEU A 188 -14.83 13.50 4.23
N GLY A 189 -14.92 12.30 3.68
CA GLY A 189 -16.17 11.57 3.45
C GLY A 189 -16.53 10.71 4.67
N LEU A 190 -17.61 11.06 5.37
CA LEU A 190 -18.15 10.25 6.46
C LEU A 190 -19.43 9.54 6.02
N ALA A 191 -19.56 8.25 6.32
CA ALA A 191 -20.81 7.51 6.22
C ALA A 191 -21.04 6.60 7.44
N TYR A 192 -22.31 6.44 7.81
CA TYR A 192 -22.79 5.51 8.83
C TYR A 192 -24.04 4.79 8.30
N ILE A 193 -23.88 3.50 8.01
CA ILE A 193 -24.93 2.54 7.70
C ILE A 193 -25.39 1.91 9.02
N LYS A 194 -26.62 2.19 9.44
CA LYS A 194 -27.23 1.61 10.65
C LYS A 194 -27.68 0.17 10.40
N PRO A 195 -27.64 -0.72 11.41
CA PRO A 195 -28.18 -2.06 11.31
C PRO A 195 -29.71 -2.06 11.11
N ARG A 196 -30.26 -3.16 10.59
CA ARG A 196 -31.70 -3.30 10.30
C ARG A 196 -32.54 -3.55 11.55
N LEU A 197 -31.99 -4.26 12.55
CA LEU A 197 -32.67 -4.70 13.78
C LEU A 197 -31.99 -4.15 15.04
N ARG A 198 -31.17 -4.94 15.74
CA ARG A 198 -30.45 -4.58 16.99
C ARG A 198 -29.03 -4.13 16.67
N ARG A 199 -28.57 -3.06 17.30
CA ARG A 199 -27.15 -2.69 17.37
C ARG A 199 -26.40 -3.69 18.25
N LYS A 200 -25.68 -4.63 17.63
CA LYS A 200 -24.82 -5.61 18.31
C LYS A 200 -23.36 -5.38 17.96
N ASN A 201 -23.05 -5.36 16.67
CA ASN A 201 -21.70 -5.16 16.14
C ASN A 201 -21.59 -3.82 15.40
N LEU A 202 -20.47 -3.12 15.54
CA LEU A 202 -20.12 -1.93 14.75
C LEU A 202 -18.77 -2.18 14.07
N VAL A 203 -18.70 -2.04 12.75
CA VAL A 203 -17.43 -2.07 12.00
C VAL A 203 -17.10 -0.64 11.56
N VAL A 204 -15.91 -0.16 11.92
CA VAL A 204 -15.37 1.13 11.50
C VAL A 204 -14.22 0.86 10.55
N LEU A 205 -14.40 1.18 9.27
CA LEU A 205 -13.33 1.19 8.29
C LEU A 205 -12.84 2.64 8.14
N LEU A 206 -11.65 2.90 8.66
CA LEU A 206 -10.93 4.16 8.52
C LEU A 206 -9.98 4.02 7.33
N ALA A 207 -10.12 4.85 6.30
CA ALA A 207 -9.24 4.79 5.14
C ALA A 207 -8.47 6.10 4.95
N ASP A 208 -7.37 5.99 4.22
CA ASP A 208 -6.56 7.11 3.78
C ASP A 208 -5.93 7.88 4.95
N THR A 209 -5.61 7.16 6.05
CA THR A 209 -4.92 7.69 7.23
C THR A 209 -3.58 8.29 6.83
N HIS A 210 -2.69 7.50 6.21
CA HIS A 210 -1.67 8.06 5.34
C HIS A 210 -2.29 8.23 3.94
N GLY A 211 -2.22 9.44 3.38
CA GLY A 211 -3.03 9.78 2.21
C GLY A 211 -2.77 8.93 0.97
N ILE A 212 -1.51 8.78 0.55
CA ILE A 212 -1.10 7.97 -0.62
C ILE A 212 -1.59 6.51 -0.58
N GLU A 213 -1.71 5.94 0.62
CA GLU A 213 -2.11 4.53 0.84
C GLU A 213 -3.62 4.36 0.60
N GLY A 214 -4.35 5.49 0.57
CA GLY A 214 -5.78 5.56 0.33
C GLY A 214 -6.27 5.08 -1.04
N HIS A 215 -5.38 4.92 -2.02
CA HIS A 215 -5.76 4.20 -3.24
C HIS A 215 -6.17 2.74 -2.94
N TRP A 216 -5.55 2.09 -1.95
CA TRP A 216 -5.97 0.77 -1.47
C TRP A 216 -7.14 0.85 -0.48
N GLY A 217 -7.07 1.78 0.50
CA GLY A 217 -8.16 1.99 1.47
C GLY A 217 -9.51 2.29 0.80
N SER A 218 -9.52 3.22 -0.16
CA SER A 218 -10.68 3.52 -1.00
C SER A 218 -11.10 2.35 -1.89
N ALA A 219 -10.18 1.51 -2.38
CA ALA A 219 -10.52 0.31 -3.15
C ALA A 219 -11.27 -0.70 -2.27
N GLN A 220 -10.84 -0.91 -1.02
CA GLN A 220 -11.56 -1.77 -0.07
C GLN A 220 -12.92 -1.21 0.33
N MET A 221 -13.03 0.11 0.53
CA MET A 221 -14.34 0.74 0.74
C MET A 221 -15.27 0.51 -0.44
N ARG A 222 -14.78 0.68 -1.68
CA ARG A 222 -15.57 0.44 -2.91
C ARG A 222 -15.98 -1.03 -3.04
N TRP A 223 -15.14 -1.98 -2.65
CA TRP A 223 -15.44 -3.42 -2.61
C TRP A 223 -16.49 -3.77 -1.56
N LEU A 224 -16.37 -3.21 -0.34
CA LEU A 224 -17.31 -3.42 0.76
C LEU A 224 -18.68 -2.83 0.44
N LEU A 225 -18.71 -1.63 -0.15
CA LEU A 225 -19.93 -0.98 -0.63
C LEU A 225 -20.63 -1.83 -1.70
N ASP A 226 -19.91 -2.50 -2.59
CA ASP A 226 -20.49 -3.45 -3.56
C ASP A 226 -21.03 -4.73 -2.90
N GLN A 227 -20.39 -5.26 -1.85
CA GLN A 227 -20.94 -6.42 -1.12
C GLN A 227 -22.20 -6.04 -0.30
N LEU A 228 -22.25 -4.81 0.24
CA LEU A 228 -23.42 -4.24 0.91
C LEU A 228 -24.58 -4.00 -0.07
N LEU A 229 -24.30 -3.46 -1.27
CA LEU A 229 -25.30 -3.29 -2.34
C LEU A 229 -25.82 -4.64 -2.85
N ALA A 230 -24.97 -5.66 -2.94
CA ALA A 230 -25.33 -7.02 -3.30
C ALA A 230 -26.03 -7.81 -2.17
N GLY A 231 -26.18 -7.24 -0.98
CA GLY A 231 -26.81 -7.89 0.18
C GLY A 231 -26.03 -9.07 0.76
N LYS A 232 -24.72 -9.18 0.47
CA LYS A 232 -23.85 -10.28 0.93
C LYS A 232 -23.31 -10.09 2.34
N ILE A 233 -23.19 -8.85 2.80
CA ILE A 233 -22.85 -8.53 4.19
C ILE A 233 -24.15 -8.39 4.98
N ASP A 234 -24.28 -9.13 6.08
CA ASP A 234 -25.43 -8.94 6.97
C ASP A 234 -25.36 -7.57 7.67
N LEU A 235 -26.51 -6.91 7.66
CA LEU A 235 -26.75 -5.65 8.35
C LEU A 235 -27.80 -5.79 9.45
N ASP A 236 -28.41 -6.95 9.69
CA ASP A 236 -29.48 -7.08 10.67
C ASP A 236 -28.99 -6.77 12.08
N HIS A 237 -27.76 -7.22 12.40
CA HIS A 237 -27.11 -6.97 13.69
C HIS A 237 -25.83 -6.11 13.65
N THR A 238 -25.35 -5.77 12.44
CA THR A 238 -24.09 -5.06 12.24
C THR A 238 -24.30 -3.68 11.62
N GLY A 239 -23.78 -2.64 12.26
CA GLY A 239 -23.63 -1.30 11.70
C GLY A 239 -22.24 -1.10 11.08
N VAL A 240 -22.13 -0.19 10.11
CA VAL A 240 -20.86 0.10 9.42
C VAL A 240 -20.63 1.61 9.36
N ILE A 241 -19.45 2.07 9.82
CA ILE A 241 -18.94 3.43 9.59
C ILE A 241 -17.81 3.36 8.57
N LEU A 242 -17.83 4.28 7.62
CA LEU A 242 -16.76 4.46 6.63
C LEU A 242 -16.23 5.90 6.73
N VAL A 243 -14.91 6.02 6.80
CA VAL A 243 -14.18 7.30 6.89
C VAL A 243 -13.22 7.40 5.70
N HIS A 244 -13.69 7.98 4.60
CA HIS A 244 -12.93 8.18 3.37
C HIS A 244 -12.22 9.54 3.38
N GLY A 245 -11.00 9.63 2.87
CA GLY A 245 -10.25 10.86 2.73
C GLY A 245 -9.81 11.49 4.06
N TYR A 246 -9.44 10.69 5.07
CA TYR A 246 -8.97 11.23 6.36
C TYR A 246 -7.80 12.20 6.17
N ASN A 247 -6.81 11.80 5.37
CA ASN A 247 -5.78 12.68 4.81
C ASN A 247 -6.04 12.94 3.31
N ALA A 248 -7.16 13.61 2.98
CA ALA A 248 -7.51 13.94 1.60
C ALA A 248 -6.42 14.74 0.85
N TRP A 249 -5.67 15.60 1.54
CA TRP A 249 -4.55 16.34 0.95
C TRP A 249 -3.42 15.39 0.54
N GLY A 250 -2.98 14.51 1.44
CA GLY A 250 -1.94 13.53 1.13
C GLY A 250 -2.41 12.51 0.10
N PHE A 251 -3.69 12.17 0.07
CA PHE A 251 -4.26 11.27 -0.94
C PHE A 251 -4.18 11.91 -2.33
N LYS A 252 -4.52 13.20 -2.45
CA LYS A 252 -4.36 13.92 -3.71
C LYS A 252 -2.89 14.07 -4.13
N HIS A 253 -2.00 14.44 -3.20
CA HIS A 253 -0.62 14.84 -3.50
C HIS A 253 0.42 13.71 -3.42
N GLY A 254 -0.01 12.47 -3.11
CA GLY A 254 0.88 11.31 -2.96
C GLY A 254 1.69 11.31 -1.65
N MET A 255 1.20 12.00 -0.61
CA MET A 255 1.89 12.18 0.67
C MET A 255 1.32 11.27 1.78
N ARG A 256 2.17 10.86 2.73
CA ARG A 256 1.72 10.17 3.96
C ARG A 256 1.22 11.16 5.02
N VAL A 257 1.90 12.29 5.14
CA VAL A 257 1.65 13.39 6.08
C VAL A 257 0.49 14.30 5.64
N PHE A 258 -0.04 15.09 6.56
CA PHE A 258 -0.85 16.26 6.22
C PHE A 258 0.00 17.35 5.54
N GLU A 259 -0.64 18.40 5.01
CA GLU A 259 0.01 19.49 4.27
C GLU A 259 1.14 20.19 5.04
N ASN A 260 0.94 20.42 6.34
CA ASN A 260 1.93 21.01 7.23
C ASN A 260 3.08 20.07 7.65
N GLY A 261 3.08 18.82 7.16
CA GLY A 261 4.09 17.81 7.49
C GLY A 261 3.80 16.95 8.72
N ASP A 262 2.68 17.17 9.41
CA ASP A 262 2.27 16.35 10.56
C ASP A 262 1.94 14.91 10.13
N ASP A 263 2.43 13.93 10.87
CA ASP A 263 2.15 12.50 10.65
C ASP A 263 0.79 12.13 11.25
N PRO A 264 -0.25 11.88 10.42
CA PRO A 264 -1.61 11.60 10.88
C PRO A 264 -1.70 10.40 11.81
N ASN A 265 -0.78 9.44 11.67
CA ASN A 265 -0.75 8.20 12.43
C ASN A 265 0.24 8.24 13.60
N ARG A 266 0.65 9.44 14.02
CA ARG A 266 1.43 9.68 15.24
C ARG A 266 0.88 10.78 16.15
N GLY A 267 -0.02 11.63 15.64
CA GLY A 267 -0.52 12.83 16.33
C GLY A 267 -1.72 12.64 17.27
N CYS A 268 -2.17 11.41 17.55
CA CYS A 268 -3.39 11.24 18.36
C CYS A 268 -3.09 11.26 19.87
N PRO A 269 -3.80 12.07 20.69
CA PRO A 269 -3.53 12.19 22.11
C PRO A 269 -4.12 10.99 22.89
N LEU A 270 -3.32 9.94 23.06
CA LEU A 270 -3.64 8.80 23.92
C LEU A 270 -3.32 9.17 25.39
N PRO A 271 -4.31 9.28 26.32
CA PRO A 271 -4.13 9.94 27.62
C PRO A 271 -3.10 9.31 28.58
N ARG A 272 -2.61 8.09 28.30
CA ARG A 272 -1.55 7.41 29.07
C ARG A 272 -0.16 7.57 28.45
N GLU A 273 -0.09 8.03 27.20
CA GLU A 273 1.13 8.09 26.39
C GLU A 273 1.55 9.53 26.14
N PHE A 274 0.68 10.34 25.52
CA PHE A 274 1.02 11.68 25.01
C PHE A 274 -0.19 12.63 25.07
N THR A 275 0.05 13.91 25.33
CA THR A 275 -0.94 14.98 25.15
C THR A 275 -0.23 16.27 24.73
N PHE A 276 -0.80 16.98 23.76
CA PHE A 276 -0.22 18.25 23.28
C PHE A 276 -0.02 19.26 24.41
N GLY A 277 1.14 19.92 24.43
CA GLY A 277 1.48 20.94 25.41
C GLY A 277 2.03 20.44 26.76
N ASP A 278 2.12 19.12 27.00
CA ASP A 278 2.60 18.58 28.28
C ASP A 278 4.12 18.70 28.51
N GLY A 279 4.87 19.14 27.50
CA GLY A 279 6.32 19.37 27.56
C GLY A 279 7.20 18.11 27.56
N ARG A 280 6.62 16.90 27.50
CA ARG A 280 7.39 15.65 27.47
C ARG A 280 8.00 15.43 26.09
N ASN A 281 9.30 15.14 26.02
CA ASN A 281 9.88 14.59 24.80
C ASN A 281 9.47 13.11 24.68
N ILE A 282 8.63 12.80 23.70
CA ILE A 282 8.09 11.44 23.50
C ILE A 282 9.11 10.45 22.91
N ASN A 283 10.19 10.95 22.30
CA ASN A 283 11.21 10.15 21.64
C ASN A 283 12.61 10.77 21.89
N PRO A 284 13.20 10.56 23.09
CA PRO A 284 14.52 11.11 23.44
C PRO A 284 15.65 10.70 22.48
N ASP A 285 15.54 9.52 21.87
CA ASP A 285 16.53 8.99 20.94
C ASP A 285 16.42 9.60 19.52
N TYR A 286 15.33 10.29 19.19
CA TYR A 286 15.15 10.92 17.87
C TYR A 286 16.30 11.88 17.53
N ARG A 287 16.81 12.64 18.50
CA ARG A 287 17.99 13.51 18.32
C ARG A 287 19.23 12.73 17.85
N GLY A 288 19.33 11.45 18.18
CA GLY A 288 20.37 10.54 17.70
C GLY A 288 20.24 10.15 16.23
N VAL A 289 19.05 10.26 15.62
CA VAL A 289 18.75 9.84 14.24
C VAL A 289 18.23 10.95 13.31
N SER A 290 17.81 12.11 13.83
CA SER A 290 17.29 13.26 13.07
C SER A 290 18.17 13.61 11.86
N ALA A 291 19.48 13.85 12.03
CA ALA A 291 20.40 14.18 10.93
C ALA A 291 20.70 13.04 9.92
N LEU A 292 20.06 11.87 10.07
CA LEU A 292 20.02 10.80 9.07
C LEU A 292 18.69 10.80 8.31
N LEU A 293 17.59 11.02 9.03
CA LEU A 293 16.22 10.98 8.52
C LEU A 293 15.76 12.32 7.91
N ASN A 294 16.40 13.43 8.29
CA ASN A 294 16.05 14.79 7.90
C ASN A 294 17.21 15.36 7.06
N PRO A 295 17.21 15.17 5.72
CA PRO A 295 18.24 15.71 4.84
C PRO A 295 18.20 17.25 4.82
N SER A 296 19.37 17.88 4.86
CA SER A 296 19.53 19.34 4.89
C SER A 296 19.90 19.94 3.52
N THR A 297 19.58 19.24 2.44
CA THR A 297 19.86 19.59 1.04
C THR A 297 18.74 19.05 0.16
N PRO A 298 18.44 19.65 -1.01
CA PRO A 298 17.52 19.08 -1.99
C PRO A 298 17.84 17.62 -2.33
N TYR A 299 16.81 16.85 -2.70
CA TYR A 299 16.98 15.44 -3.11
C TYR A 299 17.68 15.33 -4.48
N GLU A 300 18.77 14.57 -4.54
CA GLU A 300 19.46 14.12 -5.75
C GLU A 300 19.28 12.59 -5.86
N HIS A 301 18.99 12.03 -7.04
CA HIS A 301 18.86 10.58 -7.26
C HIS A 301 20.20 9.82 -7.25
N SER A 302 21.18 10.32 -6.49
CA SER A 302 22.55 9.85 -6.46
C SER A 302 22.70 8.45 -5.87
N HIS A 303 23.48 7.59 -6.52
CA HIS A 303 23.98 6.36 -5.87
C HIS A 303 24.82 6.68 -4.62
N PHE A 304 25.42 7.86 -4.55
CA PHE A 304 26.22 8.30 -3.41
C PHE A 304 25.37 8.61 -2.16
N ASP A 305 24.24 9.32 -2.28
CA ASP A 305 23.33 9.57 -1.14
C ASP A 305 22.72 8.26 -0.62
N LYS A 306 22.24 7.39 -1.51
CA LYS A 306 21.76 6.03 -1.19
C LYS A 306 22.81 5.24 -0.39
N TRP A 307 24.07 5.22 -0.85
CA TRP A 307 25.18 4.54 -0.15
C TRP A 307 25.50 5.20 1.21
N LEU A 308 25.63 6.52 1.24
CA LEU A 308 25.97 7.29 2.44
C LEU A 308 24.90 7.14 3.53
N PHE A 309 23.62 7.12 3.14
CA PHE A 309 22.50 6.82 4.03
C PHE A 309 22.61 5.41 4.62
N TYR A 310 22.82 4.37 3.80
CA TYR A 310 23.01 3.00 4.30
C TYR A 310 24.22 2.86 5.24
N THR A 311 25.36 3.48 4.91
CA THR A 311 26.53 3.51 5.80
C THR A 311 26.22 4.21 7.13
N ARG A 312 25.46 5.31 7.11
CA ARG A 312 25.01 5.98 8.34
C ARG A 312 24.03 5.13 9.15
N CYS A 313 23.09 4.41 8.53
CA CYS A 313 22.22 3.44 9.22
C CYS A 313 23.05 2.34 9.91
N LEU A 314 24.05 1.78 9.24
CA LEU A 314 24.95 0.76 9.82
C LEU A 314 25.75 1.31 11.00
N MET A 315 26.23 2.56 10.95
CA MET A 315 26.85 3.22 12.10
C MET A 315 25.87 3.46 13.26
N LYS A 316 24.58 3.70 12.99
CA LYS A 316 23.55 3.87 14.03
C LYS A 316 23.09 2.55 14.63
N ALA A 317 23.16 1.43 13.91
CA ALA A 317 22.82 0.10 14.42
C ALA A 317 23.65 -0.30 15.67
N ALA A 318 24.81 0.33 15.90
CA ALA A 318 25.59 0.19 17.13
C ALA A 318 24.84 0.61 18.42
N MET A 319 23.74 1.37 18.34
CA MET A 319 22.88 1.67 19.48
C MET A 319 21.86 0.55 19.82
N GLY A 320 21.88 -0.55 19.07
CA GLY A 320 20.86 -1.60 19.06
C GLY A 320 19.84 -1.39 17.94
N ALA A 321 19.56 -2.44 17.16
CA ALA A 321 18.69 -2.34 15.98
C ALA A 321 17.25 -1.95 16.32
N GLU A 322 16.68 -2.54 17.38
CA GLU A 322 15.36 -2.19 17.91
C GLU A 322 15.30 -0.73 18.35
N ARG A 323 16.28 -0.28 19.16
CA ARG A 323 16.37 1.11 19.64
C ARG A 323 16.49 2.10 18.48
N PHE A 324 17.31 1.78 17.47
CA PHE A 324 17.42 2.59 16.24
C PHE A 324 16.08 2.67 15.49
N ALA A 325 15.41 1.55 15.28
CA ALA A 325 14.14 1.52 14.54
C ALA A 325 13.00 2.21 15.32
N LYS A 326 12.93 2.03 16.64
CA LYS A 326 12.03 2.79 17.53
C LYS A 326 12.31 4.28 17.44
N ALA A 327 13.56 4.70 17.59
CA ALA A 327 13.96 6.11 17.46
C ALA A 327 13.56 6.72 16.12
N ALA A 328 13.59 5.95 15.03
CA ALA A 328 13.19 6.41 13.70
C ALA A 328 11.67 6.41 13.45
N MET A 329 10.94 5.38 13.89
CA MET A 329 9.56 5.10 13.43
C MET A 329 8.46 5.45 14.45
N MET A 330 8.80 5.67 15.73
CA MET A 330 7.84 5.84 16.83
C MET A 330 7.02 7.14 16.79
N GLY A 331 7.44 8.12 15.99
CA GLY A 331 6.97 9.50 16.07
C GLY A 331 7.85 10.36 16.99
N GLN A 332 7.75 11.68 16.87
CA GLN A 332 8.54 12.65 17.64
C GLN A 332 7.89 14.04 17.70
N ASN A 333 8.13 14.80 18.76
CA ASN A 333 7.56 16.13 18.98
C ASN A 333 8.60 17.25 19.16
N THR A 334 9.84 17.01 18.70
CA THR A 334 11.01 17.89 18.94
C THR A 334 11.50 18.67 17.72
N ASP A 335 11.10 18.24 16.52
CA ASP A 335 11.58 18.75 15.24
C ASP A 335 10.37 18.90 14.29
N PRO A 336 9.72 20.09 14.21
CA PRO A 336 8.52 20.29 13.40
C PRO A 336 8.73 20.06 11.90
N MET A 337 9.98 20.16 11.42
CA MET A 337 10.35 19.84 10.04
C MET A 337 10.96 18.43 9.93
N GLY A 338 10.81 17.59 10.95
CA GLY A 338 11.39 16.25 10.99
C GLY A 338 10.49 15.16 10.42
N PHE A 339 11.11 14.03 10.09
CA PHE A 339 10.43 12.76 9.81
C PHE A 339 9.52 12.35 10.99
N SER A 340 8.30 11.87 10.67
CA SER A 340 7.23 11.48 11.61
C SER A 340 7.01 12.44 12.78
N TYR A 341 6.95 13.75 12.51
CA TYR A 341 6.53 14.75 13.48
C TYR A 341 5.05 14.55 13.87
N VAL A 342 4.72 14.59 15.16
CA VAL A 342 3.35 14.33 15.66
C VAL A 342 2.40 15.52 15.59
N GLY A 343 2.86 16.66 15.07
CA GLY A 343 2.13 17.91 15.12
C GLY A 343 2.20 18.64 16.46
N SER A 344 1.53 19.79 16.50
CA SER A 344 1.40 20.63 17.70
C SER A 344 -0.02 20.66 18.28
N ASN A 345 -1.03 20.19 17.54
CA ASN A 345 -2.45 20.25 17.91
C ASN A 345 -3.22 19.04 17.36
N LEU A 346 -4.41 18.78 17.92
CA LEU A 346 -5.34 17.77 17.38
C LEU A 346 -5.84 18.18 15.99
N ALA A 347 -5.70 17.30 14.99
CA ALA A 347 -6.20 17.52 13.64
C ALA A 347 -7.74 17.75 13.63
N PRO A 348 -8.28 18.80 12.98
CA PRO A 348 -9.72 19.10 12.99
C PRO A 348 -10.61 17.94 12.50
N GLN A 349 -10.15 17.23 11.47
CA GLN A 349 -10.80 16.04 10.91
C GLN A 349 -10.90 14.89 11.91
N LEU A 350 -9.92 14.73 12.81
CA LEU A 350 -9.95 13.69 13.85
C LEU A 350 -11.10 13.91 14.83
N LYS A 351 -11.43 15.16 15.17
CA LYS A 351 -12.60 15.47 16.01
C LYS A 351 -13.91 15.01 15.36
N LEU A 352 -14.06 15.16 14.04
CA LEU A 352 -15.26 14.74 13.30
C LEU A 352 -15.43 13.21 13.29
N VAL A 353 -14.33 12.46 13.12
CA VAL A 353 -14.34 10.99 13.19
C VAL A 353 -14.61 10.53 14.62
N ALA A 354 -13.90 11.12 15.59
CA ALA A 354 -14.03 10.81 17.01
C ALA A 354 -15.47 11.00 17.51
N ASP A 355 -16.11 12.11 17.18
CA ASP A 355 -17.50 12.38 17.55
C ASP A 355 -18.46 11.34 16.96
N LEU A 356 -18.27 10.94 15.69
CA LEU A 356 -19.10 9.94 15.04
C LEU A 356 -18.91 8.55 15.67
N VAL A 357 -17.67 8.11 15.91
CA VAL A 357 -17.36 6.80 16.50
C VAL A 357 -17.85 6.74 17.96
N THR A 358 -17.58 7.78 18.77
CA THR A 358 -18.02 7.85 20.17
C THR A 358 -19.55 7.80 20.28
N MET A 359 -20.26 8.62 19.48
CA MET A 359 -21.72 8.68 19.50
C MET A 359 -22.38 7.40 18.95
N ALA A 360 -21.80 6.78 17.92
CA ALA A 360 -22.35 5.55 17.37
C ALA A 360 -22.10 4.34 18.27
N SER A 361 -20.87 4.16 18.77
CA SER A 361 -20.44 2.96 19.50
C SER A 361 -21.17 2.73 20.83
N ALA A 362 -21.66 3.78 21.48
CA ALA A 362 -22.36 3.73 22.77
C ALA A 362 -23.56 2.78 22.83
N ASP A 363 -24.22 2.52 21.70
CA ASP A 363 -25.37 1.62 21.60
C ASP A 363 -25.00 0.16 21.23
N TYR A 364 -23.71 -0.18 21.06
CA TYR A 364 -23.28 -1.49 20.55
C TYR A 364 -22.61 -2.38 21.62
N ASP A 365 -22.75 -3.69 21.46
CA ASP A 365 -22.07 -4.67 22.30
C ASP A 365 -20.59 -4.81 21.91
N ARG A 366 -20.26 -4.73 20.61
CA ARG A 366 -18.89 -4.83 20.07
C ARG A 366 -18.60 -3.76 19.01
N CYS A 367 -17.39 -3.22 19.00
CA CYS A 367 -16.85 -2.35 17.94
C CYS A 367 -15.54 -2.94 17.37
N VAL A 368 -15.38 -2.96 16.05
CA VAL A 368 -14.14 -3.36 15.37
C VAL A 368 -13.65 -2.21 14.50
N ILE A 369 -12.42 -1.76 14.71
CA ILE A 369 -11.81 -0.62 14.02
C ILE A 369 -10.66 -1.13 13.14
N ILE A 370 -10.69 -0.78 11.86
CA ILE A 370 -9.79 -1.27 10.82
C ILE A 370 -9.19 -0.06 10.09
N ASP A 371 -7.86 0.00 10.03
CA ASP A 371 -7.09 1.09 9.40
C ASP A 371 -6.16 0.48 8.31
N PRO A 372 -6.57 0.45 7.03
CA PRO A 372 -5.80 -0.16 5.96
C PRO A 372 -4.61 0.71 5.52
N HIS A 373 -3.43 0.11 5.60
CA HIS A 373 -2.12 0.69 5.29
C HIS A 373 -1.37 -0.15 4.25
N THR A 374 -0.32 0.42 3.68
CA THR A 374 0.50 -0.25 2.67
C THR A 374 2.00 -0.02 2.89
N GLY A 375 2.80 -0.98 2.44
CA GLY A 375 4.27 -0.89 2.43
C GLY A 375 4.97 -1.65 3.54
N TYR A 376 4.22 -2.21 4.49
CA TYR A 376 4.71 -3.19 5.46
C TYR A 376 4.21 -4.60 5.12
N GLY A 377 5.01 -5.63 5.42
CA GLY A 377 4.76 -7.01 5.00
C GLY A 377 5.37 -7.37 3.63
N GLU A 378 5.37 -8.67 3.30
CA GLU A 378 5.86 -9.19 2.01
C GLU A 378 4.84 -8.95 0.89
N LYS A 379 5.30 -8.75 -0.36
CA LYS A 379 4.42 -8.40 -1.50
C LYS A 379 3.18 -9.30 -1.58
N GLY A 380 2.00 -8.67 -1.57
CA GLY A 380 0.71 -9.33 -1.67
C GLY A 380 0.18 -9.98 -0.38
N HIS A 381 1.04 -10.19 0.63
CA HIS A 381 0.61 -10.79 1.89
C HIS A 381 -0.02 -9.72 2.78
N LEU A 382 -1.15 -10.06 3.40
CA LEU A 382 -1.76 -9.22 4.42
C LEU A 382 -1.01 -9.41 5.75
N THR A 383 -0.74 -8.31 6.46
CA THR A 383 -0.15 -8.34 7.79
C THR A 383 -1.04 -7.59 8.78
N VAL A 384 -1.53 -8.29 9.79
CA VAL A 384 -2.41 -7.74 10.83
C VAL A 384 -1.55 -7.17 11.94
N CYS A 385 -1.61 -5.85 12.14
CA CYS A 385 -0.73 -5.08 13.00
C CYS A 385 -1.51 -4.43 14.14
N HIS A 386 -1.02 -4.55 15.38
CA HIS A 386 -1.65 -3.85 16.50
C HIS A 386 -1.29 -2.35 16.52
N PRO A 387 -2.25 -1.46 16.85
CA PRO A 387 -2.14 -0.04 16.57
C PRO A 387 -1.35 0.75 17.63
N GLY A 388 -0.30 0.17 18.23
CA GLY A 388 0.65 0.87 19.11
C GLY A 388 0.58 0.52 20.60
N TYR A 389 -0.47 -0.17 21.05
CA TYR A 389 -0.57 -0.71 22.41
C TYR A 389 -0.42 -2.24 22.43
N ALA A 390 -0.04 -2.79 23.58
CA ALA A 390 -0.03 -4.24 23.80
C ALA A 390 -1.49 -4.73 23.94
N PRO A 391 -1.97 -5.66 23.09
CA PRO A 391 -3.38 -6.05 23.07
C PRO A 391 -3.83 -6.75 24.36
N THR A 392 -5.14 -6.74 24.58
CA THR A 392 -5.84 -7.60 25.53
C THR A 392 -5.82 -9.07 25.09
N ASP A 393 -6.15 -9.99 26.00
CA ASP A 393 -6.35 -11.40 25.65
C ASP A 393 -7.63 -11.59 24.81
N GLU A 394 -8.67 -10.77 25.00
CA GLU A 394 -9.83 -10.77 24.12
C GLU A 394 -9.49 -10.34 22.68
N GLU A 395 -8.65 -9.31 22.50
CA GLU A 395 -8.17 -8.90 21.17
C GLU A 395 -7.30 -9.94 20.49
N ARG A 396 -6.35 -10.55 21.23
CA ARG A 396 -5.57 -11.70 20.74
C ARG A 396 -6.50 -12.83 20.30
N ALA A 397 -7.45 -13.22 21.15
CA ALA A 397 -8.37 -14.31 20.85
C ALA A 397 -9.28 -13.98 19.65
N PHE A 398 -9.76 -12.74 19.53
CA PHE A 398 -10.59 -12.29 18.40
C PHE A 398 -9.82 -12.37 17.08
N PHE A 399 -8.69 -11.66 16.95
CA PHE A 399 -7.94 -11.66 15.70
C PHE A 399 -7.34 -13.03 15.37
N SER A 400 -7.04 -13.87 16.38
CA SER A 400 -6.66 -15.28 16.16
C SER A 400 -7.77 -16.14 15.55
N ARG A 401 -9.07 -15.89 15.82
CA ARG A 401 -10.17 -16.62 15.16
C ARG A 401 -10.48 -16.10 13.76
N VAL A 402 -10.33 -14.78 13.56
CA VAL A 402 -10.50 -14.15 12.24
C VAL A 402 -9.41 -14.64 11.27
N PHE A 403 -8.15 -14.69 11.71
CA PHE A 403 -6.96 -14.78 10.83
C PHE A 403 -5.95 -15.90 11.14
N GLY A 404 -5.99 -16.53 12.32
CA GLY A 404 -4.79 -17.17 12.91
C GLY A 404 -4.25 -18.44 12.25
N ASP A 405 -5.09 -19.18 11.51
CA ASP A 405 -4.76 -20.52 10.97
C ASP A 405 -4.47 -20.52 9.45
N GLN A 406 -3.96 -19.43 8.88
CA GLN A 406 -4.02 -19.17 7.42
C GLN A 406 -2.67 -18.78 6.81
N ASP A 407 -2.35 -19.32 5.62
CA ASP A 407 -1.11 -19.02 4.89
C ASP A 407 -1.13 -17.63 4.21
N ASP A 408 -2.31 -17.18 3.75
CA ASP A 408 -2.51 -15.94 2.98
C ASP A 408 -2.35 -14.64 3.80
N ALA A 409 -2.40 -14.73 5.13
CA ALA A 409 -2.34 -13.57 6.03
C ALA A 409 -1.52 -13.88 7.30
N SER A 410 -0.59 -12.98 7.64
CA SER A 410 0.23 -13.09 8.84
C SER A 410 -0.28 -12.19 9.96
N VAL A 411 -0.37 -12.71 11.19
CA VAL A 411 -0.81 -11.93 12.36
C VAL A 411 0.42 -11.52 13.19
N GLU A 412 0.95 -10.32 12.93
CA GLU A 412 2.17 -9.81 13.56
C GLU A 412 1.85 -8.95 14.79
N TYR A 413 1.47 -9.64 15.87
CA TYR A 413 1.25 -9.05 17.19
C TYR A 413 2.45 -8.22 17.68
N PHE A 414 2.16 -7.03 18.22
CA PHE A 414 3.17 -6.27 18.94
C PHE A 414 3.61 -7.05 20.20
N ASN A 415 4.89 -7.42 20.25
CA ASN A 415 5.49 -8.11 21.39
C ASN A 415 6.47 -7.17 22.10
N ALA A 416 6.16 -6.84 23.36
CA ALA A 416 6.93 -5.93 24.20
C ALA A 416 8.19 -6.55 24.83
N GLU A 417 8.33 -7.87 24.82
CA GLU A 417 9.49 -8.59 25.37
C GLU A 417 10.54 -8.92 24.29
N THR A 418 10.10 -9.19 23.06
CA THR A 418 10.99 -9.56 21.94
C THR A 418 11.22 -8.44 20.93
N GLY A 419 10.65 -7.25 21.14
CA GLY A 419 10.72 -6.13 20.18
C GLY A 419 10.08 -6.52 18.84
N GLY A 420 8.77 -6.77 18.86
CA GLY A 420 8.00 -7.29 17.73
C GLY A 420 8.24 -6.57 16.40
N THR A 421 7.96 -7.27 15.29
CA THR A 421 8.26 -6.79 13.93
C THR A 421 7.50 -5.49 13.57
N SER A 422 6.32 -5.29 14.17
CA SER A 422 5.65 -3.99 14.29
C SER A 422 6.36 -3.09 15.32
N TYR A 423 6.97 -1.99 14.87
CA TYR A 423 7.62 -1.03 15.77
C TYR A 423 6.58 -0.25 16.62
N PRO A 424 6.90 0.19 17.86
CA PRO A 424 5.96 0.93 18.69
C PRO A 424 5.60 2.28 18.03
N ASN A 425 4.37 2.43 17.55
CA ASN A 425 3.82 3.68 17.04
C ASN A 425 2.98 4.38 18.13
N MET A 426 3.48 5.49 18.67
CA MET A 426 2.68 6.36 19.55
C MET A 426 1.53 6.98 18.76
N GLY A 427 0.39 7.20 19.41
CA GLY A 427 -0.64 8.13 18.90
C GLY A 427 -1.25 7.77 17.53
N SER A 428 -1.48 6.48 17.26
CA SER A 428 -2.17 6.04 16.04
C SER A 428 -3.66 6.42 16.04
N VAL A 429 -4.26 6.55 14.85
CA VAL A 429 -5.68 6.92 14.74
C VAL A 429 -6.57 5.76 15.21
N ALA A 430 -6.27 4.52 14.79
CA ALA A 430 -7.01 3.33 15.21
C ALA A 430 -7.02 3.14 16.73
N ALA A 431 -5.89 3.30 17.43
CA ALA A 431 -5.85 3.18 18.89
C ALA A 431 -6.58 4.33 19.59
N TYR A 432 -6.49 5.55 19.07
CA TYR A 432 -7.23 6.68 19.63
C TYR A 432 -8.75 6.47 19.52
N LEU A 433 -9.23 6.05 18.35
CA LEU A 433 -10.65 5.70 18.15
C LEU A 433 -11.09 4.51 19.03
N ALA A 434 -10.20 3.56 19.31
CA ALA A 434 -10.47 2.48 20.26
C ALA A 434 -10.59 3.02 21.70
N SER A 435 -9.70 3.93 22.11
CA SER A 435 -9.65 4.48 23.47
C SER A 435 -10.85 5.36 23.86
N ILE A 436 -11.60 5.86 22.87
CA ILE A 436 -12.82 6.67 23.05
C ILE A 436 -14.12 5.93 22.71
N SER A 437 -14.00 4.68 22.23
CA SER A 437 -15.17 3.84 21.92
C SER A 437 -15.99 3.56 23.18
N LEU A 438 -17.31 3.68 23.07
CA LEU A 438 -18.26 3.43 24.15
C LEU A 438 -18.98 2.08 24.00
N ALA A 439 -18.56 1.24 23.05
CA ALA A 439 -19.02 -0.16 22.95
C ALA A 439 -18.43 -1.01 24.08
N LYS A 440 -19.16 -2.03 24.54
CA LYS A 440 -18.76 -2.86 25.70
C LYS A 440 -17.46 -3.62 25.49
N GLN A 441 -17.15 -3.97 24.24
CA GLN A 441 -15.87 -4.49 23.79
C GLN A 441 -15.45 -3.73 22.54
N THR A 442 -14.17 -3.40 22.41
CA THR A 442 -13.62 -2.77 21.22
C THR A 442 -12.34 -3.48 20.81
N PHE A 443 -12.20 -3.74 19.51
CA PHE A 443 -11.06 -4.38 18.87
C PHE A 443 -10.51 -3.41 17.83
N ALA A 444 -9.20 -3.18 17.78
CA ALA A 444 -8.61 -2.29 16.78
C ALA A 444 -7.32 -2.86 16.19
N THR A 445 -7.18 -2.69 14.87
CA THR A 445 -6.00 -3.14 14.12
C THR A 445 -5.72 -2.24 12.91
N ALA A 446 -4.45 -2.04 12.62
CA ALA A 446 -4.02 -1.70 11.27
C ALA A 446 -3.94 -2.99 10.44
N ILE A 447 -4.37 -2.96 9.18
CA ILE A 447 -4.08 -4.04 8.24
C ILE A 447 -3.12 -3.51 7.18
N GLU A 448 -1.95 -4.13 7.08
CA GLU A 448 -0.85 -3.71 6.21
C GLU A 448 -0.78 -4.64 4.99
N MET A 449 -0.88 -4.08 3.79
CA MET A 449 -0.66 -4.83 2.54
C MET A 449 0.77 -4.63 2.04
N GLY A 450 1.54 -5.73 2.02
CA GLY A 450 2.92 -5.70 1.59
C GLY A 450 3.06 -5.34 0.11
N THR A 451 3.99 -4.44 -0.19
CA THR A 451 4.28 -3.95 -1.56
C THR A 451 5.64 -4.42 -2.08
N LEU A 452 6.53 -4.87 -1.19
CA LEU A 452 7.92 -5.24 -1.46
C LEU A 452 8.17 -6.76 -1.36
N GLU A 453 8.81 -7.35 -2.37
CA GLU A 453 9.30 -8.74 -2.34
C GLU A 453 10.60 -8.82 -1.53
N ASN A 454 10.70 -9.77 -0.60
CA ASN A 454 11.75 -9.83 0.42
C ASN A 454 11.76 -8.56 1.29
N ALA A 455 10.59 -8.05 1.68
CA ALA A 455 10.43 -6.91 2.59
C ALA A 455 11.11 -7.13 3.95
N LYS A 456 11.21 -8.38 4.42
CA LYS A 456 11.92 -8.73 5.66
C LYS A 456 13.45 -8.69 5.50
N SER A 457 13.99 -8.50 4.29
CA SER A 457 15.44 -8.32 4.05
C SER A 457 15.96 -6.96 4.54
N THR A 458 17.21 -6.93 5.03
CA THR A 458 17.87 -5.70 5.50
C THR A 458 17.97 -4.64 4.41
N PHE A 459 18.19 -5.03 3.15
CA PHE A 459 18.30 -4.09 2.03
C PHE A 459 16.97 -3.35 1.78
N ASN A 460 15.86 -4.08 1.71
CA ASN A 460 14.55 -3.45 1.49
C ASN A 460 14.09 -2.63 2.69
N ARG A 461 14.36 -3.07 3.93
CA ARG A 461 14.10 -2.26 5.14
C ARG A 461 14.85 -0.93 5.12
N LEU A 462 16.13 -0.94 4.71
CA LEU A 462 16.93 0.28 4.55
C LEU A 462 16.45 1.14 3.37
N TRP A 463 16.01 0.53 2.26
CA TRP A 463 15.46 1.25 1.11
C TRP A 463 14.13 1.92 1.43
N SER A 464 13.21 1.24 2.13
CA SER A 464 11.95 1.84 2.59
C SER A 464 12.21 3.01 3.52
N LEU A 465 13.10 2.85 4.52
CA LEU A 465 13.47 3.95 5.41
C LEU A 465 14.15 5.11 4.65
N TYR A 466 14.98 4.81 3.64
CA TYR A 466 15.55 5.82 2.74
C TYR A 466 14.46 6.61 2.01
N ILE A 467 13.59 5.92 1.27
CA ILE A 467 12.50 6.54 0.51
C ILE A 467 11.60 7.37 1.43
N LEU A 468 11.20 6.85 2.59
CA LEU A 468 10.39 7.58 3.57
C LEU A 468 11.11 8.80 4.16
N SER A 469 12.42 8.73 4.41
CA SER A 469 13.23 9.88 4.87
C SER A 469 13.45 10.96 3.81
N ARG A 470 13.32 10.61 2.53
CA ARG A 470 13.37 11.58 1.41
C ARG A 470 11.98 12.08 1.03
N HIS A 471 10.93 11.28 1.22
CA HIS A 471 9.53 11.62 0.93
C HIS A 471 9.09 12.94 1.56
N ILE A 472 9.53 13.21 2.80
CA ILE A 472 9.22 14.46 3.50
C ILE A 472 9.74 15.71 2.75
N GLN A 473 10.70 15.60 1.84
CA GLN A 473 11.17 16.72 1.02
C GLN A 473 10.15 17.17 -0.03
N LEU A 474 9.14 16.33 -0.35
CA LEU A 474 8.05 16.68 -1.28
C LEU A 474 6.95 17.56 -0.65
N ILE A 475 7.09 17.92 0.63
CA ILE A 475 6.22 18.89 1.32
C ILE A 475 6.54 20.31 0.78
N PRO A 476 5.53 21.15 0.43
CA PRO A 476 5.75 22.42 -0.29
C PRO A 476 6.73 23.40 0.37
N GLU A 477 6.81 23.43 1.69
CA GLU A 477 7.64 24.34 2.49
C GLU A 477 9.11 23.86 2.64
N ARG A 478 9.59 22.96 1.78
CA ARG A 478 10.93 22.33 1.90
C ARG A 478 11.76 22.41 0.63
N GLU A 479 13.04 22.06 0.78
CA GLU A 479 14.10 22.05 -0.26
C GLU A 479 13.76 21.25 -1.53
N GLY A 480 12.72 20.40 -1.53
CA GLY A 480 12.30 19.66 -2.71
C GLY A 480 13.35 18.69 -3.24
N ALA A 481 13.34 18.52 -4.56
CA ALA A 481 14.34 17.78 -5.32
C ALA A 481 15.16 18.75 -6.19
N GLN A 482 16.41 18.39 -6.49
CA GLN A 482 17.35 19.24 -7.22
C GLN A 482 16.95 19.44 -8.69
N THR A 483 16.30 18.45 -9.31
CA THR A 483 15.79 18.49 -10.69
C THR A 483 14.38 17.90 -10.79
N PRO A 484 13.62 18.20 -11.87
CA PRO A 484 12.34 17.53 -12.15
C PRO A 484 12.48 16.01 -12.29
N GLU A 485 13.61 15.53 -12.82
CA GLU A 485 13.95 14.11 -12.91
C GLU A 485 14.14 13.49 -11.53
N ASP A 486 14.75 14.21 -10.58
CA ASP A 486 14.91 13.77 -9.19
C ASP A 486 13.56 13.70 -8.45
N ASP A 487 12.67 14.69 -8.63
CA ASP A 487 11.29 14.66 -8.09
C ASP A 487 10.52 13.45 -8.63
N PHE A 488 10.57 13.23 -9.95
CA PHE A 488 9.94 12.09 -10.60
C PHE A 488 10.46 10.75 -10.06
N MET A 489 11.78 10.63 -9.86
CA MET A 489 12.39 9.40 -9.34
C MET A 489 12.08 9.18 -7.85
N LEU A 490 11.98 10.24 -7.04
CA LEU A 490 11.52 10.15 -5.66
C LEU A 490 10.06 9.73 -5.59
N ARG A 491 9.15 10.41 -6.30
CA ARG A 491 7.73 10.04 -6.38
C ARG A 491 7.54 8.62 -6.88
N SER A 492 8.29 8.19 -7.90
CA SER A 492 8.26 6.81 -8.39
C SER A 492 8.69 5.79 -7.33
N GLY A 493 9.71 6.09 -6.52
CA GLY A 493 10.12 5.26 -5.39
C GLY A 493 9.07 5.19 -4.28
N VAL A 494 8.45 6.32 -3.94
CA VAL A 494 7.36 6.40 -2.96
C VAL A 494 6.13 5.62 -3.44
N MET A 495 5.73 5.78 -4.70
CA MET A 495 4.61 5.02 -5.30
C MET A 495 4.93 3.52 -5.34
N LYS A 496 6.15 3.10 -5.69
CA LYS A 496 6.56 1.69 -5.59
C LYS A 496 6.41 1.14 -4.16
N LEU A 497 6.71 1.96 -3.15
CA LEU A 497 6.64 1.56 -1.74
C LEU A 497 5.21 1.51 -1.19
N LEU A 498 4.31 2.41 -1.62
CA LEU A 498 3.03 2.66 -0.94
C LEU A 498 1.77 2.54 -1.84
N ASN A 499 1.90 2.67 -3.15
CA ASN A 499 0.79 2.48 -4.09
C ASN A 499 1.29 1.91 -5.43
N PRO A 500 1.68 0.62 -5.47
CA PRO A 500 2.07 -0.04 -6.71
C PRO A 500 0.98 0.09 -7.77
N HIS A 501 1.38 0.51 -8.98
CA HIS A 501 0.51 0.48 -10.16
C HIS A 501 0.32 -0.93 -10.73
N ASP A 502 1.17 -1.89 -10.33
CA ASP A 502 1.11 -3.31 -10.67
C ASP A 502 -0.31 -3.87 -10.50
N ILE A 503 -0.95 -4.23 -11.62
CA ILE A 503 -2.35 -4.72 -11.62
C ILE A 503 -2.50 -6.04 -10.87
N ASP A 504 -1.45 -6.86 -10.83
CA ASP A 504 -1.49 -8.17 -10.17
C ASP A 504 -1.47 -7.96 -8.65
N TRP A 505 -0.62 -7.04 -8.17
CA TRP A 505 -0.66 -6.57 -6.80
C TRP A 505 -2.01 -5.91 -6.48
N ARG A 506 -2.53 -5.00 -7.33
CA ARG A 506 -3.81 -4.32 -7.08
C ARG A 506 -4.99 -5.28 -6.97
N ALA A 507 -5.10 -6.24 -7.89
CA ALA A 507 -6.16 -7.25 -7.88
C ALA A 507 -6.06 -8.17 -6.66
N HIS A 508 -4.85 -8.67 -6.35
CA HIS A 508 -4.63 -9.53 -5.19
C HIS A 508 -4.83 -8.77 -3.86
N ALA A 509 -4.38 -7.52 -3.77
CA ALA A 509 -4.58 -6.65 -2.62
C ALA A 509 -6.07 -6.38 -2.34
N VAL A 510 -6.90 -6.20 -3.38
CA VAL A 510 -8.37 -6.14 -3.24
C VAL A 510 -8.92 -7.47 -2.74
N HIS A 511 -8.50 -8.60 -3.32
CA HIS A 511 -8.94 -9.93 -2.88
C HIS A 511 -8.63 -10.19 -1.40
N GLN A 512 -7.39 -9.93 -0.95
CA GLN A 512 -6.94 -10.17 0.43
C GLN A 512 -7.67 -9.28 1.45
N GLY A 513 -7.80 -7.97 1.19
CA GLY A 513 -8.55 -7.11 2.12
C GLY A 513 -10.05 -7.36 2.09
N GLY A 514 -10.62 -7.77 0.95
CA GLY A 514 -12.00 -8.23 0.85
C GLY A 514 -12.25 -9.52 1.63
N TRP A 515 -11.34 -10.49 1.54
CA TRP A 515 -11.31 -11.70 2.38
C TRP A 515 -11.24 -11.33 3.87
N ALA A 516 -10.32 -10.44 4.26
CA ALA A 516 -10.15 -10.02 5.65
C ALA A 516 -11.40 -9.33 6.22
N LEU A 517 -12.02 -8.44 5.45
CA LEU A 517 -13.30 -7.84 5.80
C LEU A 517 -14.39 -8.91 5.94
N THR A 518 -14.47 -9.87 5.01
CA THR A 518 -15.43 -10.99 5.06
C THR A 518 -15.26 -11.78 6.36
N ARG A 519 -14.03 -12.23 6.70
CA ARG A 519 -13.72 -12.94 7.94
C ARG A 519 -14.14 -12.18 9.21
N ILE A 520 -13.99 -10.85 9.21
CA ILE A 520 -14.43 -10.00 10.34
C ILE A 520 -15.96 -9.97 10.43
N PHE A 521 -16.69 -9.83 9.32
CA PHE A 521 -18.15 -9.89 9.33
C PHE A 521 -18.68 -11.30 9.70
N GLU A 522 -17.99 -12.36 9.30
CA GLU A 522 -18.29 -13.76 9.68
C GLU A 522 -18.15 -14.00 11.18
N GLU A 523 -16.98 -13.75 11.78
CA GLU A 523 -16.77 -13.90 13.24
C GLU A 523 -17.76 -13.04 14.07
N LEU A 524 -18.06 -11.83 13.59
CA LEU A 524 -19.08 -10.97 14.20
C LEU A 524 -20.50 -11.53 14.07
N GLY A 525 -20.79 -12.31 13.02
CA GLY A 525 -22.07 -12.98 12.78
C GLY A 525 -22.22 -14.30 13.54
N GLU A 526 -21.22 -15.17 13.50
CA GLU A 526 -21.23 -16.51 14.13
C GLU A 526 -21.32 -16.44 15.67
N SER A 527 -20.83 -15.35 16.27
CA SER A 527 -21.00 -15.04 17.70
C SER A 527 -22.45 -14.65 18.09
N ALA A 528 -23.49 -15.19 17.44
CA ALA A 528 -24.90 -14.77 17.47
C ALA A 528 -25.60 -14.83 18.84
#